data_AF-A0A524GJV9-F1
#
_entry.id   AF-A0A524GJV9-F1
#
_cell.length_a   1.000
_cell.length_b   1.000
_cell.length_c   1.000
_cell.angle_alpha   90.00
_cell.angle_beta   90.00
_cell.angle_gamma   90.00
#
_symmetry.space_group_name_H-M   'P 1'
#
loop_
_entity.id
_entity.type
_entity.pdbx_description
1 polymer ?
#
loop_
_entity_poly.entity_id
_entity_poly.type
_entity_poly.pdbx_seq_one_letter_code
_entity_poly.pdbx_strand_id
1 'polypeptide(L)'
;MKNNRIIWAWCLSLIVLLLTLSANAVMAEEKKAPKVLAEIGDMKITEADLDARIKELPPEYRERFKDERQRMAFLDRIVEMRVLAMAAKEEKMDSEEPLRTRIDDAVSVILAQEYIKRRFSDTGEI
;
A
#
# COMPACT_ATOMS: atom_id res chain seq x y z
N MET A 1 33.19 -55.37 33.25
CA MET A 1 32.95 -53.92 33.48
C MET A 1 33.51 -53.09 32.32
N LYS A 2 32.74 -52.92 31.23
CA LYS A 2 32.97 -51.98 30.12
C LYS A 2 31.69 -52.06 29.29
N ASN A 3 30.76 -51.11 29.44
CA ASN A 3 29.67 -50.82 28.48
C ASN A 3 28.76 -49.65 28.90
N ASN A 4 28.88 -49.11 30.13
CA ASN A 4 28.05 -47.97 30.57
C ASN A 4 28.46 -46.60 30.03
N ARG A 5 29.62 -46.46 29.37
CA ARG A 5 30.09 -45.16 28.85
C ARG A 5 29.50 -44.80 27.48
N ILE A 6 29.01 -45.79 26.73
CA ILE A 6 28.44 -45.59 25.39
C ILE A 6 26.95 -45.19 25.49
N ILE A 7 26.23 -45.75 26.45
CA ILE A 7 24.81 -45.46 26.71
C ILE A 7 24.61 -43.99 27.12
N TRP A 8 25.55 -43.43 27.90
CA TRP A 8 25.50 -42.03 28.33
C TRP A 8 25.81 -41.05 27.19
N ALA A 9 26.70 -41.43 26.25
CA ALA A 9 26.98 -40.63 25.07
C ALA A 9 25.80 -40.61 24.07
N TRP A 10 25.05 -41.71 23.99
CA TRP A 10 23.89 -41.84 23.09
C TRP A 10 22.66 -41.09 23.61
N CYS A 11 22.42 -41.07 24.92
CA CYS A 11 21.37 -40.24 25.51
C CYS A 11 21.68 -38.73 25.43
N LEU A 12 22.94 -38.33 25.57
CA LEU A 12 23.32 -36.91 25.47
C LEU A 12 23.16 -36.38 24.03
N SER A 13 23.49 -37.19 23.01
CA SER A 13 23.32 -36.84 21.60
C SER A 13 21.84 -36.74 21.19
N LEU A 14 20.95 -37.53 21.79
CA LEU A 14 19.52 -37.52 21.48
C LEU A 14 18.81 -36.29 22.08
N ILE A 15 19.27 -35.83 23.24
CA ILE A 15 18.73 -34.63 23.92
C ILE A 15 19.16 -33.35 23.19
N VAL A 16 20.40 -33.29 22.68
CA VAL A 16 20.88 -32.13 21.89
C VAL A 16 20.14 -32.02 20.54
N LEU A 17 19.77 -33.15 19.92
CA LEU A 17 19.01 -33.16 18.66
C LEU A 17 17.54 -32.74 18.84
N LEU A 18 16.94 -32.98 20.01
CA LEU A 18 15.57 -32.52 20.33
C LEU A 18 15.50 -31.03 20.69
N LEU A 19 16.60 -30.42 21.15
CA LEU A 19 16.64 -29.00 21.54
C LEU A 19 16.84 -28.04 20.35
N THR A 20 17.30 -28.52 19.18
CA THR A 20 17.53 -27.66 18.01
C THR A 20 16.31 -27.49 17.10
N LEU A 21 15.20 -28.19 17.36
CA LEU A 21 14.03 -28.16 16.46
C LEU A 21 12.98 -27.09 16.82
N SER A 22 13.14 -26.38 17.94
CA SER A 22 12.16 -25.41 18.46
C SER A 22 12.59 -23.94 18.33
N ALA A 23 13.37 -23.59 17.30
CA ALA A 23 13.82 -22.21 17.07
C ALA A 23 13.27 -21.57 15.77
N ASN A 24 12.33 -22.23 15.09
CA ASN A 24 11.58 -21.62 13.99
C ASN A 24 10.18 -21.20 14.47
N ALA A 25 10.12 -20.43 15.56
CA ALA A 25 8.96 -19.56 15.80
C ALA A 25 9.05 -18.45 14.75
N VAL A 26 8.49 -18.74 13.57
CA VAL A 26 8.22 -17.78 12.51
C VAL A 26 7.66 -16.54 13.18
N MET A 27 8.40 -15.43 13.08
CA MET A 27 7.90 -14.11 13.37
C MET A 27 6.73 -13.87 12.42
N ALA A 28 5.53 -14.26 12.87
CA ALA A 28 4.29 -13.84 12.25
C ALA A 28 4.16 -12.36 12.57
N GLU A 29 4.69 -11.53 11.68
CA GLU A 29 4.43 -10.11 11.67
C GLU A 29 2.91 -9.95 11.49
N GLU A 30 2.22 -9.67 12.60
CA GLU A 30 0.81 -9.33 12.61
C GLU A 30 0.64 -8.10 11.71
N LYS A 31 0.31 -8.32 10.43
CA LYS A 31 -0.07 -7.24 9.52
C LYS A 31 -1.30 -6.57 10.11
N LYS A 32 -1.09 -5.49 10.86
CA LYS A 32 -2.15 -4.64 11.37
C LYS A 32 -3.09 -4.33 10.22
N ALA A 33 -4.38 -4.57 10.46
CA ALA A 33 -5.41 -4.22 9.49
C ALA A 33 -5.26 -2.74 9.10
N PRO A 34 -5.41 -2.39 7.81
CA PRO A 34 -5.24 -1.03 7.36
C PRO A 34 -6.25 -0.13 8.07
N LYS A 35 -5.78 1.01 8.60
CA LYS A 35 -6.63 1.99 9.26
C LYS A 35 -7.50 2.68 8.20
N VAL A 36 -8.79 2.38 8.21
CA VAL A 36 -9.78 3.00 7.34
C VAL A 36 -10.13 4.38 7.88
N LEU A 37 -10.07 5.41 7.04
CA LEU A 37 -10.40 6.79 7.39
C LEU A 37 -11.75 7.23 6.82
N ALA A 38 -12.16 6.70 5.67
CA ALA A 38 -13.47 6.95 5.08
C ALA A 38 -13.95 5.74 4.25
N GLU A 39 -15.26 5.64 4.06
CA GLU A 39 -15.92 4.60 3.25
C GLU A 39 -16.99 5.26 2.37
N ILE A 40 -17.00 4.90 1.07
CA ILE A 40 -17.91 5.45 0.05
C ILE A 40 -18.45 4.26 -0.75
N GLY A 41 -19.66 3.81 -0.43
CA GLY A 41 -20.17 2.53 -0.96
C GLY A 41 -19.20 1.40 -0.62
N ASP A 42 -18.74 0.66 -1.62
CA ASP A 42 -17.76 -0.42 -1.46
C ASP A 42 -16.30 0.05 -1.38
N MET A 43 -16.04 1.34 -1.61
CA MET A 43 -14.69 1.89 -1.65
C MET A 43 -14.26 2.35 -0.25
N LYS A 44 -13.13 1.82 0.23
CA LYS A 44 -12.48 2.27 1.47
C LYS A 44 -11.30 3.16 1.15
N ILE A 45 -11.17 4.27 1.87
CA ILE A 45 -9.99 5.13 1.85
C ILE A 45 -9.25 4.90 3.16
N THR A 46 -8.01 4.42 3.05
CA THR A 46 -7.15 4.13 4.19
C THR A 46 -6.19 5.27 4.48
N GLU A 47 -5.55 5.22 5.64
CA GLU A 47 -4.48 6.15 6.01
C GLU A 47 -3.31 6.10 5.02
N ALA A 48 -2.98 4.91 4.51
CA ALA A 48 -1.94 4.73 3.49
C ALA A 48 -2.30 5.40 2.16
N ASP A 49 -3.58 5.38 1.76
CA ASP A 49 -4.04 6.05 0.54
C ASP A 49 -3.93 7.57 0.66
N LEU A 50 -4.28 8.11 1.83
CA LEU A 50 -4.15 9.54 2.10
C LEU A 50 -2.67 9.96 2.11
N ASP A 51 -1.79 9.15 2.71
CA ASP A 51 -0.35 9.37 2.72
C ASP A 51 0.26 9.34 1.32
N ALA A 52 -0.15 8.39 0.49
CA ALA A 52 0.31 8.30 -0.90
C ALA A 52 -0.03 9.58 -1.68
N ARG A 53 -1.27 10.05 -1.55
CA ARG A 53 -1.73 11.30 -2.19
C ARG A 53 -0.96 12.52 -1.71
N ILE A 54 -0.64 12.61 -0.41
CA ILE A 54 0.16 13.72 0.13
C ILE A 54 1.61 13.65 -0.38
N LYS A 55 2.18 12.45 -0.54
CA LYS A 55 3.55 12.27 -1.07
C LYS A 55 3.68 12.69 -2.53
N GLU A 56 2.62 12.56 -3.33
CA GLU A 56 2.57 13.03 -4.71
C GLU A 56 2.58 14.56 -4.84
N LEU A 57 2.22 15.28 -3.77
CA LEU A 57 2.29 16.74 -3.77
C LEU A 57 3.75 17.23 -3.78
N PRO A 58 4.01 18.39 -4.42
CA PRO A 58 5.29 19.08 -4.30
C PRO A 58 5.72 19.22 -2.84
N PRO A 59 7.03 19.08 -2.54
CA PRO A 59 7.55 19.09 -1.17
C PRO A 59 7.05 20.26 -0.31
N GLU A 60 6.92 21.42 -0.94
CA GLU A 60 6.47 22.69 -0.35
C GLU A 60 5.07 22.60 0.28
N TYR A 61 4.19 21.78 -0.29
CA TYR A 61 2.81 21.63 0.21
C TYR A 61 2.66 20.54 1.26
N ARG A 62 3.63 19.61 1.37
CA ARG A 62 3.52 18.45 2.27
C ARG A 62 3.51 18.86 3.75
N GLU A 63 4.23 19.92 4.09
CA GLU A 63 4.37 20.40 5.48
C GLU A 63 3.02 20.77 6.11
N ARG A 64 2.10 21.32 5.32
CA ARG A 64 0.76 21.71 5.76
C ARG A 64 -0.06 20.52 6.28
N PHE A 65 0.23 19.31 5.81
CA PHE A 65 -0.50 18.09 6.18
C PHE A 65 0.08 17.37 7.41
N LYS A 66 1.04 17.98 8.12
CA LYS A 66 1.39 17.58 9.48
C LYS A 66 0.31 17.96 10.50
N ASP A 67 -0.47 18.99 10.19
CA ASP A 67 -1.66 19.35 10.97
C ASP A 67 -2.81 18.39 10.62
N GLU A 68 -3.32 17.69 11.65
CA GLU A 68 -4.37 16.69 11.48
C GLU A 68 -5.67 17.29 10.93
N ARG A 69 -6.01 18.53 11.29
CA ARG A 69 -7.22 19.19 10.76
C ARG A 69 -7.08 19.46 9.27
N GLN A 70 -5.90 19.90 8.81
CA GLN A 70 -5.64 20.08 7.38
C GLN A 70 -5.65 18.75 6.63
N ARG A 71 -5.16 17.68 7.26
CA ARG A 71 -5.24 16.31 6.74
C ARG A 71 -6.67 15.84 6.55
N MET A 72 -7.51 15.99 7.56
CA MET A 72 -8.91 15.61 7.48
C MET A 72 -9.69 16.46 6.48
N ALA A 73 -9.44 17.78 6.43
CA ALA A 73 -10.05 18.64 5.41
C ALA A 73 -9.65 18.23 3.97
N PHE A 74 -8.45 17.69 3.77
CA PHE A 74 -8.04 17.15 2.48
C PHE A 74 -8.73 15.83 2.17
N LEU A 75 -8.87 14.94 3.17
CA LEU A 75 -9.66 13.72 3.04
C LEU A 75 -11.11 14.03 2.65
N ASP A 76 -11.73 15.00 3.30
CA ASP A 76 -13.12 15.42 3.00
C ASP A 76 -13.29 15.84 1.54
N ARG A 77 -12.35 16.66 1.02
CA ARG A 77 -12.36 17.07 -0.40
C ARG A 77 -12.20 15.88 -1.35
N ILE A 78 -11.40 14.90 -0.98
CA ILE A 78 -11.21 13.68 -1.77
C ILE A 78 -12.51 12.86 -1.80
N VAL A 79 -13.16 12.73 -0.66
CA VAL A 79 -14.44 12.02 -0.52
C VAL A 79 -15.52 12.72 -1.34
N GLU A 80 -15.68 14.03 -1.17
CA GLU A 80 -16.63 14.84 -1.92
C GLU A 80 -16.46 14.69 -3.44
N MET A 81 -15.23 14.87 -3.93
CA MET A 81 -14.92 14.69 -5.36
C MET A 81 -15.29 13.29 -5.85
N ARG A 82 -15.02 12.23 -5.07
CA ARG A 82 -15.34 10.85 -5.44
C ARG A 82 -16.84 10.59 -5.47
N VAL A 83 -17.58 11.09 -4.48
CA VAL A 83 -19.05 10.97 -4.44
C VAL A 83 -19.67 11.63 -5.66
N LEU A 84 -19.24 12.84 -6.01
CA LEU A 84 -19.73 13.55 -7.20
C LEU A 84 -19.38 12.80 -8.50
N ALA A 85 -18.15 12.29 -8.60
CA ALA A 85 -17.74 11.50 -9.77
C ALA A 85 -18.52 10.18 -9.89
N MET A 86 -18.87 9.55 -8.77
CA MET A 86 -19.73 8.35 -8.76
C MET A 86 -21.14 8.67 -9.25
N ALA A 87 -21.74 9.76 -8.77
CA ALA A 87 -23.06 10.20 -9.23
C ALA A 87 -23.07 10.48 -10.74
N ALA A 88 -22.05 11.20 -11.25
CA ALA A 88 -21.93 11.46 -12.68
C ALA A 88 -21.83 10.16 -13.52
N LYS A 89 -21.16 9.12 -13.01
CA LYS A 89 -21.09 7.80 -13.66
C LYS A 89 -22.42 7.05 -13.60
N GLU A 90 -23.13 7.13 -12.48
CA GLU A 90 -24.45 6.52 -12.34
C GLU A 90 -25.45 7.13 -13.34
N GLU A 91 -25.33 8.43 -13.60
CA GLU A 91 -26.07 9.16 -14.64
C GLU A 91 -25.50 8.95 -16.06
N LYS A 92 -24.44 8.15 -16.21
CA LYS A 92 -23.75 7.84 -17.49
C LYS A 92 -23.20 9.07 -18.22
N MET A 93 -22.93 10.16 -17.51
CA MET A 93 -22.35 11.37 -18.09
C MET A 93 -20.99 11.09 -18.74
N ASP A 94 -20.21 10.14 -18.19
CA ASP A 94 -18.91 9.73 -18.71
C ASP A 94 -18.97 9.04 -20.08
N SER A 95 -20.15 8.61 -20.52
CA SER A 95 -20.39 8.02 -21.84
C SER A 95 -20.83 9.05 -22.89
N GLU A 96 -21.12 10.28 -22.48
CA GLU A 96 -21.55 11.34 -23.38
C GLU A 96 -20.36 11.91 -24.18
N GLU A 97 -20.52 12.02 -25.50
CA GLU A 97 -19.64 12.90 -26.28
C GLU A 97 -20.01 14.35 -25.99
N PRO A 98 -19.06 15.26 -25.68
CA PRO A 98 -17.59 15.19 -25.83
C PRO A 98 -16.82 14.82 -24.55
N LEU A 99 -17.50 14.52 -23.44
CA LEU A 99 -16.84 14.24 -22.16
C LEU A 99 -16.01 12.95 -22.23
N ARG A 100 -16.53 11.90 -22.87
CA ARG A 100 -15.81 10.64 -23.08
C ARG A 100 -14.45 10.87 -23.75
N THR A 101 -14.42 11.64 -24.85
CA THR A 101 -13.18 11.99 -25.55
C THR A 101 -12.18 12.70 -24.63
N ARG A 102 -12.63 13.64 -23.80
CA ARG A 102 -11.75 14.34 -22.84
C ARG A 102 -11.19 13.41 -21.76
N ILE A 103 -11.96 12.43 -21.31
CA ILE A 103 -11.51 11.41 -20.36
C ILE A 103 -10.45 10.53 -21.03
N ASP A 104 -10.71 10.05 -22.24
CA ASP A 104 -9.80 9.18 -23.00
C ASP A 104 -8.45 9.87 -23.29
N ASP A 105 -8.48 11.15 -23.65
CA ASP A 105 -7.28 11.96 -23.85
C ASP A 105 -6.46 12.10 -22.55
N ALA A 106 -7.13 12.39 -21.42
CA ALA A 106 -6.48 12.50 -20.13
C ALA A 106 -5.83 11.18 -19.69
N VAL A 107 -6.52 10.05 -19.89
CA VAL A 107 -5.97 8.71 -19.63
C VAL A 107 -4.74 8.46 -20.48
N SER A 108 -4.79 8.79 -21.78
CA SER A 108 -3.68 8.59 -22.71
C SER A 108 -2.44 9.39 -22.30
N VAL A 109 -2.62 10.65 -21.86
CA VAL A 109 -1.52 11.49 -21.36
C VAL A 109 -0.87 10.90 -20.12
N ILE A 110 -1.66 10.46 -19.14
CA ILE A 110 -1.15 9.86 -17.89
C ILE A 110 -0.36 8.59 -18.19
N LEU A 111 -0.89 7.71 -19.06
CA LEU A 111 -0.22 6.47 -19.44
C LEU A 111 1.10 6.72 -20.17
N ALA A 112 1.12 7.68 -21.09
CA ALA A 112 2.33 8.06 -21.82
C ALA A 112 3.42 8.59 -20.86
N GLN A 113 3.05 9.46 -19.91
CA GLN A 113 3.97 10.00 -18.91
C GLN A 113 4.55 8.89 -18.02
N GLU A 114 3.71 7.98 -17.52
CA GLU A 114 4.17 6.87 -16.68
C GLU A 114 5.07 5.91 -17.44
N TYR A 115 4.77 5.63 -18.72
CA TYR A 115 5.63 4.81 -19.58
C TYR A 115 7.02 5.44 -19.75
N ILE A 116 7.07 6.74 -20.06
CA ILE A 116 8.34 7.47 -20.21
C ILE A 116 9.10 7.46 -18.88
N LYS A 117 8.44 7.80 -17.77
CA LYS A 117 9.04 7.80 -16.44
C LYS A 117 9.68 6.45 -16.13
N ARG A 118 8.96 5.34 -16.28
CA ARG A 118 9.52 4.01 -15.99
C ARG A 118 10.64 3.60 -16.94
N ARG A 119 10.59 4.03 -18.20
CA ARG A 119 11.58 3.60 -19.19
C ARG A 119 12.86 4.44 -19.21
N PHE A 120 12.78 5.71 -18.86
CA PHE A 120 13.89 6.67 -19.00
C PHE A 120 14.42 7.21 -17.67
N SER A 121 13.73 7.02 -16.53
CA SER A 121 14.31 7.37 -15.21
C SER A 121 15.42 6.41 -14.77
N ASP A 122 15.48 5.20 -15.35
CA ASP A 122 16.50 4.18 -15.03
C ASP A 122 17.83 4.42 -15.75
N THR A 123 17.87 5.24 -16.81
CA THR A 123 19.07 5.35 -17.68
C THR A 123 20.07 6.41 -17.22
N GLY A 124 19.75 7.28 -16.26
CA GLY A 124 20.73 8.19 -15.65
C GLY A 124 21.47 9.14 -16.62
N GLU A 125 20.98 9.33 -17.85
CA GLU A 125 21.56 10.25 -18.83
C GLU A 125 20.54 11.35 -19.13
N ILE A 126 20.73 12.50 -18.46
CA ILE A 126 20.33 13.82 -18.94
C ILE A 126 21.58 14.68 -18.95
#